data_AF-X1MFG8-F1
#
_entry.id   AF-X1MFG8-F1
#
_cell.length_a   1.000
_cell.length_b   1.000
_cell.length_c   1.000
_cell.angle_alpha   90.00
_cell.angle_beta   90.00
_cell.angle_gamma   90.00
#
_symmetry.space_group_name_H-M   'P 1'
#
loop_
_entity.id
_entity.type
_entity.pdbx_description
1 polymer ?
#
loop_
_entity_poly.entity_id
_entity_poly.type
_entity_poly.pdbx_seq_one_letter_code
_entity_poly.pdbx_strand_id
1 'polypeptide(L)'
;MNKRLAIDGGKPAKTTPNLPMFPGGIEIGEEEKKAVDEVIEHKYLFRYYGPGEFPSRVKLFEEEFAKKMGVKHVLAVNSCTSALISSLVAVGVGPGDEVIVPGYTFFASCAAIVAAKAIPVIAEIDESFTLDPDDLERKINPWKKLSPIA
;
A
#
# COMPACT_ATOMS: atom_id res chain seq x y z
N MET A 1 46.10 13.40 -3.23
CA MET A 1 45.84 12.07 -2.63
C MET A 1 44.85 11.34 -3.50
N ASN A 2 45.30 10.29 -4.19
CA ASN A 2 44.48 9.52 -5.14
C ASN A 2 43.54 8.60 -4.35
N LYS A 3 42.31 9.05 -4.06
CA LYS A 3 41.33 8.22 -3.35
C LYS A 3 40.78 7.17 -4.33
N ARG A 4 41.28 5.94 -4.23
CA ARG A 4 40.80 4.78 -4.99
C ARG A 4 39.35 4.46 -4.58
N LEU A 5 38.48 4.17 -5.54
CA LEU A 5 37.09 3.80 -5.25
C LEU A 5 37.04 2.45 -4.52
N ALA A 6 35.98 2.23 -3.74
CA ALA A 6 35.81 0.98 -2.99
C ALA A 6 35.72 -0.26 -3.90
N ILE A 7 35.06 -0.13 -5.06
CA ILE A 7 34.99 -1.18 -6.08
C ILE A 7 36.37 -1.55 -6.64
N ASP A 8 37.32 -0.62 -6.60
CA ASP A 8 38.69 -0.81 -7.06
C ASP A 8 39.65 -1.20 -5.93
N GLY A 9 39.14 -1.60 -4.75
CA GLY A 9 39.96 -1.95 -3.59
C GLY A 9 40.37 -0.76 -2.70
N GLY A 10 39.74 0.40 -2.88
CA GLY A 10 39.81 1.51 -1.93
C GLY A 10 38.97 1.26 -0.68
N LYS A 11 39.09 2.14 0.33
CA LYS A 11 38.30 2.04 1.57
C LYS A 11 36.83 2.41 1.29
N PRO A 12 35.84 1.56 1.64
CA PRO A 12 34.42 1.88 1.53
C PRO A 12 34.03 3.14 2.31
N ALA A 13 33.22 4.01 1.68
CA ALA A 13 32.70 5.21 2.33
C ALA A 13 31.66 4.87 3.41
N LYS A 14 30.86 3.81 3.18
CA LYS A 14 29.94 3.24 4.16
C LYS A 14 30.60 2.04 4.83
N THR A 15 30.82 2.15 6.14
CA THR A 15 31.37 1.07 6.97
C THR A 15 30.32 0.38 7.83
N THR A 16 29.08 0.89 7.84
CA THR A 16 27.96 0.29 8.57
C THR A 16 27.29 -0.80 7.74
N PRO A 17 26.78 -1.88 8.36
CA PRO A 17 25.98 -2.88 7.68
C PRO A 17 24.75 -2.26 7.00
N ASN A 18 24.27 -2.87 5.91
CA ASN A 18 22.95 -2.52 5.38
C ASN A 18 21.89 -3.13 6.30
N LEU A 19 20.89 -2.33 6.68
CA LEU A 19 19.71 -2.89 7.31
C LEU A 19 18.99 -3.79 6.29
N PRO A 20 18.47 -4.95 6.72
CA PRO A 20 17.68 -5.80 5.84
C PRO A 20 16.42 -5.09 5.36
N MET A 21 15.99 -5.33 4.12
CA MET A 21 14.78 -4.73 3.52
C MET A 21 13.49 -5.41 3.99
N PHE A 22 13.35 -5.69 5.28
CA PHE A 22 12.14 -6.24 5.90
C PHE A 22 11.95 -5.69 7.33
N PRO A 23 11.88 -4.35 7.51
CA PRO A 23 11.94 -3.74 8.84
C PRO A 23 10.91 -4.30 9.82
N GLY A 24 9.66 -4.51 9.38
CA GLY A 24 8.63 -5.11 10.25
C GLY A 24 8.94 -6.55 10.69
N GLY A 25 9.67 -7.32 9.89
CA GLY A 25 10.10 -8.67 10.27
C GLY A 25 11.21 -8.68 11.33
N ILE A 26 11.99 -7.60 11.43
CA ILE A 26 13.05 -7.43 12.45
C ILE A 26 12.43 -7.15 13.82
N GLU A 27 11.23 -6.55 13.85
CA GLU A 27 10.51 -6.17 15.07
C GLU A 27 9.60 -7.29 15.62
N ILE A 28 9.52 -8.46 14.95
CA ILE A 28 8.69 -9.57 15.41
C ILE A 28 9.18 -10.08 16.77
N GLY A 29 8.30 -10.04 17.77
CA GLY A 29 8.56 -10.50 19.13
C GLY A 29 7.54 -11.51 19.65
N GLU A 30 7.49 -11.65 20.98
CA GLU A 30 6.57 -12.56 21.65
C GLU A 30 5.09 -12.18 21.45
N GLU A 31 4.80 -10.89 21.23
CA GLU A 31 3.43 -10.42 20.98
C GLU A 31 2.89 -10.93 19.65
N GLU A 32 3.66 -10.83 18.56
CA GLU A 32 3.29 -11.37 17.24
C GLU A 32 3.16 -12.90 17.29
N LYS A 33 4.10 -13.57 17.96
CA LYS A 33 4.06 -15.03 18.11
C LYS A 33 2.79 -15.48 18.83
N LYS A 34 2.48 -14.85 19.97
CA LYS A 34 1.26 -15.15 20.72
C LYS A 34 0.01 -14.92 19.87
N ALA A 35 -0.04 -13.85 19.08
CA ALA A 35 -1.18 -13.58 18.21
C ALA A 35 -1.39 -14.68 17.14
N VAL A 36 -0.31 -15.27 16.64
CA VAL A 36 -0.37 -16.43 15.73
C VAL A 36 -0.82 -17.69 16.47
N ASP A 37 -0.22 -17.97 17.63
CA ASP A 37 -0.54 -19.15 18.44
C ASP A 37 -2.02 -19.16 18.84
N GLU A 38 -2.59 -18.02 19.26
CA GLU A 38 -4.03 -17.87 19.55
C GLU A 38 -4.92 -18.29 18.37
N VAL A 39 -4.56 -17.94 17.13
CA VAL A 39 -5.34 -18.34 15.95
C VAL A 39 -5.34 -19.86 15.77
N ILE A 40 -4.18 -20.48 15.99
CA ILE A 40 -4.00 -21.93 15.87
C ILE A 40 -4.74 -22.68 16.99
N GLU A 41 -4.58 -22.23 18.23
CA GLU A 41 -5.24 -22.81 19.41
C GLU A 41 -6.76 -22.73 19.30
N HIS A 42 -7.29 -21.57 18.92
CA HIS A 42 -8.72 -21.39 18.70
C HIS A 42 -9.22 -22.08 17.44
N LYS A 43 -8.35 -22.45 16.49
CA LYS A 43 -8.70 -22.98 15.16
C LYS A 43 -9.56 -22.01 14.33
N TYR A 44 -9.42 -20.71 14.56
CA TYR A 44 -10.20 -19.66 13.89
C TYR A 44 -9.40 -19.01 12.75
N LEU A 45 -9.07 -19.80 11.71
CA LEU A 45 -8.24 -19.38 10.58
C LEU A 45 -8.98 -18.48 9.56
N PHE A 46 -10.29 -18.66 9.42
CA PHE A 46 -11.08 -17.96 8.42
C PHE A 46 -11.75 -16.72 8.98
N ARG A 47 -11.87 -15.64 8.20
CA ARG A 47 -12.31 -14.34 8.74
C ARG A 47 -13.81 -14.20 9.05
N TYR A 48 -14.69 -14.93 8.35
CA TYR A 48 -16.14 -14.68 8.41
C TYR A 48 -16.91 -15.64 9.31
N TYR A 49 -16.53 -16.91 9.34
CA TYR A 49 -17.15 -17.93 10.19
C TYR A 49 -16.09 -18.78 10.85
N GLY A 50 -16.40 -19.30 12.03
CA GLY A 50 -15.50 -20.09 12.85
C GLY A 50 -16.09 -20.34 14.23
N PRO A 51 -15.27 -20.75 15.20
CA PRO A 51 -15.69 -20.98 16.58
C PRO A 51 -16.23 -19.69 17.21
N GLY A 52 -17.52 -19.66 17.52
CA GLY A 52 -18.23 -18.45 17.98
C GLY A 52 -17.83 -17.94 19.37
N GLU A 53 -17.00 -18.68 20.09
CA GLU A 53 -16.47 -18.33 21.41
C GLU A 53 -15.32 -17.32 21.34
N PHE A 54 -14.66 -17.21 20.19
CA PHE A 54 -13.50 -16.35 19.99
C PHE A 54 -13.80 -15.28 18.93
N PRO A 55 -13.27 -14.06 19.06
CA PRO A 55 -13.40 -13.04 18.03
C PRO A 55 -12.47 -13.35 16.84
N SER A 56 -12.92 -13.02 15.62
CA SER A 56 -12.07 -13.04 14.43
C SER A 56 -10.94 -12.01 14.58
N ARG A 57 -9.68 -12.45 14.48
CA ARG A 57 -8.50 -11.56 14.53
C ARG A 57 -8.54 -10.47 13.46
N VAL A 58 -9.08 -10.78 12.28
CA VAL A 58 -9.25 -9.81 11.19
C VAL A 58 -10.26 -8.73 11.58
N LYS A 59 -11.40 -9.13 12.17
CA LYS A 59 -12.43 -8.19 12.63
C LYS A 59 -11.90 -7.28 13.73
N LEU A 60 -11.19 -7.83 14.72
CA LEU A 60 -10.57 -7.04 15.78
C LEU A 60 -9.60 -6.01 15.21
N PHE A 61 -8.72 -6.43 14.29
CA PHE A 61 -7.80 -5.53 13.62
C PHE A 61 -8.53 -4.41 12.88
N GLU A 62 -9.59 -4.72 12.12
CA GLU A 62 -10.38 -3.72 11.41
C GLU A 62 -11.02 -2.70 12.36
N GLU A 63 -11.57 -3.14 13.49
CA GLU A 63 -12.17 -2.27 14.51
C GLU A 63 -11.13 -1.38 15.21
N GLU A 64 -9.99 -1.94 15.59
CA GLU A 64 -8.89 -1.21 16.23
C GLU A 64 -8.25 -0.21 15.25
N PHE A 65 -8.04 -0.62 14.01
CA PHE A 65 -7.46 0.23 12.97
C PHE A 65 -8.42 1.35 12.59
N ALA A 66 -9.73 1.10 12.52
CA ALA A 66 -10.75 2.13 12.28
C ALA A 66 -10.71 3.20 13.36
N LYS A 67 -10.65 2.79 14.64
CA LYS A 67 -10.50 3.71 15.78
C LYS A 67 -9.20 4.50 15.70
N LYS A 68 -8.07 3.83 15.41
CA LYS A 68 -6.75 4.47 15.30
C LYS A 68 -6.69 5.53 14.21
N MET A 69 -7.32 5.26 13.07
CA MET A 69 -7.33 6.17 11.91
C MET A 69 -8.44 7.22 11.96
N GLY A 70 -9.38 7.11 12.91
CA GLY A 70 -10.53 8.02 12.99
C GLY A 70 -11.53 7.87 11.83
N VAL A 71 -11.60 6.69 11.21
CA VAL A 71 -12.49 6.41 10.07
C VAL A 71 -13.65 5.51 10.47
N LYS A 72 -14.77 5.61 9.75
CA LYS A 72 -15.97 4.82 10.04
C LYS A 72 -15.83 3.33 9.71
N HIS A 73 -15.05 3.00 8.68
CA HIS A 73 -14.95 1.65 8.13
C HIS A 73 -13.51 1.33 7.72
N VAL A 74 -13.09 0.09 7.98
CA VAL A 74 -11.82 -0.50 7.51
C VAL A 74 -12.11 -1.89 6.97
N LEU A 75 -11.47 -2.24 5.86
CA LEU A 75 -11.52 -3.58 5.28
C LEU A 75 -10.09 -4.07 5.05
N ALA A 76 -9.65 -5.04 5.84
CA ALA A 76 -8.38 -5.72 5.67
C ALA A 76 -8.44 -6.67 4.46
N VAL A 77 -7.42 -6.60 3.61
CA VAL A 77 -7.25 -7.45 2.43
C VAL A 77 -5.83 -8.01 2.40
N ASN A 78 -5.57 -8.94 1.48
CA ASN A 78 -4.31 -9.69 1.41
C ASN A 78 -3.09 -8.87 0.95
N SER A 79 -3.27 -7.68 0.37
CA SER A 79 -2.16 -6.81 -0.10
C SER A 79 -2.63 -5.37 -0.37
N CYS A 80 -1.68 -4.43 -0.38
CA CYS A 80 -1.96 -3.04 -0.78
C CYS A 80 -2.44 -2.94 -2.25
N THR A 81 -1.93 -3.79 -3.15
CA THR A 81 -2.39 -3.82 -4.55
C THR A 81 -3.86 -4.23 -4.63
N SER A 82 -4.27 -5.25 -3.87
CA SER A 82 -5.68 -5.66 -3.80
C SER A 82 -6.55 -4.61 -3.12
N ALA A 83 -5.99 -3.85 -2.16
CA ALA A 83 -6.68 -2.70 -1.56
C ALA A 83 -6.96 -1.62 -2.62
N LEU A 84 -5.95 -1.23 -3.40
CA LEU A 84 -6.11 -0.25 -4.49
C LEU A 84 -7.15 -0.71 -5.52
N ILE A 85 -7.07 -1.96 -5.98
CA ILE A 85 -8.05 -2.52 -6.94
C ILE A 85 -9.46 -2.48 -6.36
N SER A 86 -9.64 -2.94 -5.12
CA SER A 86 -10.95 -2.98 -4.47
C SER A 86 -11.50 -1.57 -4.28
N SER A 87 -10.67 -0.60 -3.89
CA SER A 87 -11.05 0.80 -3.74
C SER A 87 -11.48 1.43 -5.06
N LEU A 88 -10.72 1.22 -6.14
CA LEU A 88 -11.05 1.71 -7.48
C LEU A 88 -12.43 1.20 -7.93
N VAL A 89 -12.66 -0.11 -7.84
CA VAL A 89 -13.94 -0.72 -8.23
C VAL A 89 -15.07 -0.24 -7.32
N ALA A 90 -14.83 -0.09 -6.01
CA ALA A 90 -15.84 0.35 -5.05
C ALA A 90 -16.31 1.80 -5.31
N VAL A 91 -15.45 2.69 -5.81
CA VAL A 91 -15.82 4.06 -6.20
C VAL A 91 -16.34 4.15 -7.64
N GLY A 92 -16.52 3.00 -8.31
CA GLY A 92 -17.15 2.91 -9.62
C GLY A 92 -16.20 3.08 -10.81
N VAL A 93 -14.88 3.05 -10.59
CA VAL A 93 -13.90 3.02 -11.70
C VAL A 93 -14.04 1.70 -12.46
N GLY A 94 -14.09 1.79 -13.78
CA GLY A 94 -14.17 0.64 -14.67
C GLY A 94 -13.63 0.88 -16.08
N PRO A 95 -14.00 0.02 -17.03
CA PRO A 95 -13.56 0.10 -18.41
C PRO A 95 -13.80 1.48 -19.05
N GLY A 96 -12.72 2.08 -19.54
CA GLY A 96 -12.76 3.37 -20.25
C GLY A 96 -12.68 4.61 -19.36
N ASP A 97 -12.74 4.45 -18.02
CA ASP A 97 -12.47 5.57 -17.12
C ASP A 97 -10.96 5.89 -17.12
N GLU A 98 -10.64 7.17 -17.02
CA GLU A 98 -9.27 7.64 -16.82
C GLU A 98 -9.02 7.86 -15.32
N VAL A 99 -7.86 7.41 -14.84
CA VAL A 99 -7.42 7.62 -13.44
C VAL A 99 -6.03 8.24 -13.45
N ILE A 100 -5.91 9.40 -12.81
CA ILE A 100 -4.66 10.13 -12.72
C ILE A 100 -3.76 9.49 -11.67
N VAL A 101 -2.47 9.35 -11.97
CA VAL A 101 -1.48 8.72 -11.09
C VAL A 101 -0.13 9.42 -11.24
N PRO A 102 0.61 9.71 -10.16
CA PRO A 102 1.92 10.36 -10.28
C PRO A 102 2.92 9.45 -11.00
N GLY A 103 3.78 10.04 -11.82
CA GLY A 103 4.85 9.33 -12.53
C GLY A 103 5.92 8.75 -11.60
N TYR A 104 6.02 9.26 -10.38
CA TYR A 104 6.91 8.78 -9.33
C TYR A 104 6.13 8.08 -8.21
N THR A 105 5.96 6.76 -8.34
CA THR A 105 5.29 5.90 -7.35
C THR A 105 5.69 4.44 -7.56
N PHE A 106 5.30 3.55 -6.65
CA PHE A 106 5.48 2.12 -6.86
C PHE A 106 4.52 1.60 -7.94
N PHE A 107 4.99 0.65 -8.76
CA PHE A 107 4.26 0.13 -9.93
C PHE A 107 2.82 -0.34 -9.63
N ALA A 108 2.55 -0.80 -8.40
CA ALA A 108 1.21 -1.23 -7.98
C ALA A 108 0.12 -0.17 -8.19
N SER A 109 0.46 1.13 -8.08
CA SER A 109 -0.48 2.24 -8.29
C SER A 109 -1.06 2.21 -9.71
N CYS A 110 -0.20 2.14 -10.73
CA CYS A 110 -0.62 2.03 -12.13
C CYS A 110 -1.24 0.67 -12.44
N ALA A 111 -0.67 -0.42 -11.89
CA ALA A 111 -1.16 -1.77 -12.14
C ALA A 111 -2.59 -1.97 -11.64
N ALA A 112 -2.96 -1.35 -10.51
CA ALA A 112 -4.31 -1.42 -9.97
C ALA A 112 -5.35 -0.75 -10.89
N ILE A 113 -5.01 0.38 -11.50
CA ILE A 113 -5.85 1.08 -12.48
C ILE A 113 -6.10 0.17 -13.69
N VAL A 114 -5.03 -0.41 -14.24
CA VAL A 114 -5.13 -1.35 -15.38
C VAL A 114 -5.92 -2.61 -15.00
N ALA A 115 -5.75 -3.14 -13.79
CA ALA A 115 -6.51 -4.29 -13.30
C ALA A 115 -8.01 -3.99 -13.15
N ALA A 116 -8.38 -2.74 -12.83
CA ALA A 116 -9.76 -2.25 -12.88
C ALA A 116 -10.26 -1.99 -14.31
N LYS A 117 -9.44 -2.25 -15.34
CA LYS A 117 -9.68 -1.98 -16.78
C LYS A 117 -9.79 -0.50 -17.13
N ALA A 118 -9.35 0.37 -16.24
CA ALA A 118 -9.25 1.80 -16.46
C ALA A 118 -7.93 2.19 -17.15
N ILE A 119 -7.82 3.45 -17.54
CA ILE A 119 -6.70 4.02 -18.28
C ILE A 119 -5.87 4.89 -17.31
N PRO A 120 -4.62 4.53 -16.98
CA PRO A 120 -3.78 5.38 -16.16
C PRO A 120 -3.33 6.63 -16.96
N VAL A 121 -3.54 7.81 -16.38
CA VAL A 121 -3.06 9.09 -16.90
C VAL A 121 -1.93 9.57 -16.00
N ILE A 122 -0.70 9.48 -16.49
CA ILE A 122 0.48 9.86 -15.71
C ILE A 122 0.51 11.37 -15.55
N ALA A 123 0.63 11.84 -14.31
CA ALA A 123 0.84 13.24 -13.93
C ALA A 123 2.24 13.45 -13.35
N GLU A 124 2.77 14.65 -13.50
CA GLU A 124 4.07 15.04 -12.96
C GLU A 124 4.05 15.11 -11.43
N ILE A 125 5.24 15.16 -10.85
CA ILE A 125 5.44 15.40 -9.42
C ILE A 125 6.02 16.80 -9.19
N ASP A 126 5.81 17.32 -7.99
CA ASP A 126 6.48 18.54 -7.51
C ASP A 126 7.68 18.20 -6.60
N GLU A 127 8.25 19.24 -5.97
CA GLU A 127 9.39 19.13 -5.05
C GLU A 127 9.06 18.32 -3.77
N SER A 128 7.78 18.04 -3.49
CA SER A 128 7.38 17.12 -2.41
C SER A 128 7.56 15.64 -2.79
N PHE A 129 7.91 15.36 -4.05
CA PHE A 129 7.90 14.03 -4.67
C PHE A 129 6.51 13.38 -4.70
N THR A 130 5.46 14.18 -4.54
CA THR A 130 4.07 13.75 -4.71
C THR A 130 3.44 14.45 -5.91
N LEU A 131 2.18 14.11 -6.21
CA LEU A 131 1.46 14.59 -7.38
C LEU A 131 1.45 16.13 -7.46
N ASP A 132 1.92 16.70 -8.57
CA ASP A 132 1.89 18.15 -8.82
C ASP A 132 0.42 18.62 -8.99
N PRO A 133 -0.10 19.48 -8.09
CA PRO A 133 -1.46 19.99 -8.19
C PRO A 133 -1.74 20.74 -9.50
N ASP A 134 -0.76 21.47 -10.04
CA ASP A 134 -0.93 22.24 -11.26
C ASP A 134 -1.02 21.33 -12.48
N ASP A 135 -0.23 20.24 -12.51
CA ASP A 135 -0.32 19.23 -13.57
C ASP A 135 -1.58 18.37 -13.47
N LEU A 136 -2.00 18.06 -12.24
CA LEU A 136 -3.28 17.44 -11.97
C LEU A 136 -4.43 18.26 -12.57
N GLU A 137 -4.50 19.57 -12.28
CA GLU A 137 -5.56 20.44 -12.80
C GLU A 137 -5.58 20.49 -14.34
N ARG A 138 -4.41 20.56 -14.98
CA ARG A 138 -4.30 20.51 -16.46
C ARG A 138 -4.81 19.20 -17.07
N LYS A 139 -4.73 18.09 -16.32
CA LYS A 139 -5.12 16.75 -16.80
C LYS A 139 -6.58 16.41 -16.47
N ILE A 140 -7.21 17.16 -15.56
CA ILE A 140 -8.64 17.10 -15.33
C ILE A 140 -9.36 17.79 -16.51
N ASN A 141 -9.95 17.00 -17.41
CA ASN A 141 -10.64 17.51 -18.61
C ASN A 141 -12.15 17.27 -18.49
N PRO A 142 -13.04 18.27 -18.68
CA PRO A 142 -14.48 18.16 -18.40
C PRO A 142 -15.27 17.18 -19.30
N TRP A 143 -14.69 16.75 -20.42
CA TRP A 143 -15.31 15.79 -21.36
C TRP A 143 -15.04 14.32 -20.99
N LYS A 144 -14.25 14.10 -19.95
CA LYS A 144 -13.78 12.79 -19.54
C LYS A 144 -14.40 12.47 -18.19
N LYS A 145 -15.03 11.31 -18.09
CA LYS A 145 -15.55 10.82 -16.81
C LYS A 145 -14.34 10.46 -15.95
N LEU A 146 -13.84 11.45 -15.21
CA LEU A 146 -12.82 11.27 -14.21
C LEU A 146 -13.53 10.82 -12.94
N SER A 147 -13.31 9.58 -12.53
CA SER A 147 -13.57 9.21 -11.14
C SER A 147 -12.49 9.92 -10.31
N PRO A 148 -12.84 10.90 -9.47
CA PRO A 148 -11.85 11.66 -8.72
C PRO A 148 -11.21 10.71 -7.70
N ILE A 149 -9.90 10.48 -7.83
CA ILE A 149 -9.10 9.85 -6.78
C ILE A 149 -7.75 10.57 -6.69
N ALA A 150 -7.68 11.48 -5.72
CA ALA A 150 -6.51 11.81 -4.91
C ALA A 150 -7.05 12.32 -3.57
#